data_AF-A0AAU6Z8L0-F1
#
_entry.id   AF-A0AAU6Z8L0-F1
#
_cell.length_a   1.000
_cell.length_b   1.000
_cell.length_c   1.000
_cell.angle_alpha   90.00
_cell.angle_beta   90.00
_cell.angle_gamma   90.00
#
_symmetry.space_group_name_H-M   'P 1'
#
loop_
_entity.id
_entity.type
_entity.pdbx_description
1 polymer ?
#
loop_
_entity_poly.entity_id
_entity_poly.type
_entity_poly.pdbx_seq_one_letter_code
_entity_poly.pdbx_strand_id
1 'polypeptide(L)'
;MHKDKNDGVTPPEPSKSPEVPGSRAAPELPGAPEAPQVPQVPQMPEVPEVPEVPGVPQMPEVPQVPEVPEVPVTAKPARRASRGGLLAGLVSAVVIVAAGGGVVAAASLGPQPAGSRPLEAPLAAVPAGSTVGVCPGPARLLEGAPVGTDPQFSPESATAQTAVSAAVVSAAGGVLPGSRLSALDGKTAVEIAKKPVTPTPGEGAGQLVAGIVPQRFVDAASVLSADALGNQQASAGAVVSYTATDGDLQGSATAACQQPSNDLWLVGANTALGRTSVLNLSNASSTPATVSLELYGKGGQIQAPGSRGLLVAPGTTRSVILAGLAPGEEQLSVHARSAGGPVSAVIQQSVLRGLIPGGVDFISPGTSPASRQVMTGVDIQDPAAVEEVLAEPGFADAGPALQLTVPGPSDAVVEIKLFGRDGQKALPAGGVVTAKAGSVTEVSLAGIPAGHYTVATSSDVSFVAATRVTRGLKSDQGSDFAWSPSGARLGSQHVVPLPHGGDRILVFGALEDRGTITYTPITADGKIRTAATADIAGDTTSSINVPDKVGGSAVVGYVVSATGGAAYGALLLQRDGRDDVSTVAVAPGASGQEKIAVTLGY
;
A
#
# COMPACT_ATOMS: atom_id res chain seq x y z
N MET A 1 -55.83 10.10 88.43
CA MET A 1 -54.81 9.26 89.09
C MET A 1 -53.48 9.98 88.85
N HIS A 2 -52.76 10.59 89.81
CA HIS A 2 -52.11 10.02 91.02
C HIS A 2 -51.29 8.76 90.66
N LYS A 3 -49.99 8.59 90.92
CA LYS A 3 -48.90 9.30 91.67
C LYS A 3 -47.55 9.00 90.96
N ASP A 4 -46.36 9.58 91.17
CA ASP A 4 -45.74 10.67 92.00
C ASP A 4 -44.67 11.35 91.08
N LYS A 5 -44.14 12.57 91.25
CA LYS A 5 -43.38 13.27 92.32
C LYS A 5 -41.94 12.77 92.59
N ASN A 6 -40.93 13.52 92.08
CA ASN A 6 -39.77 13.98 92.89
C ASN A 6 -38.91 15.04 92.15
N ASP A 7 -39.19 16.30 92.48
CA ASP A 7 -38.25 17.29 93.03
C ASP A 7 -36.79 17.35 92.53
N GLY A 8 -36.46 18.49 91.89
CA GLY A 8 -35.27 19.28 92.24
C GLY A 8 -34.14 19.41 91.20
N VAL A 9 -33.87 20.64 90.77
CA VAL A 9 -32.59 21.39 90.95
C VAL A 9 -32.72 22.77 90.28
N THR A 10 -32.25 23.82 90.96
CA THR A 10 -32.26 25.22 90.50
C THR A 10 -31.10 25.57 89.54
N PRO A 11 -31.24 26.62 88.70
CA PRO A 11 -30.27 26.98 87.66
C PRO A 11 -29.28 28.08 88.12
N PRO A 12 -28.52 28.71 87.19
CA PRO A 12 -27.10 28.49 86.87
C PRO A 12 -26.17 29.42 87.73
N GLU A 13 -24.85 29.56 87.56
CA GLU A 13 -24.12 30.13 86.40
C GLU A 13 -22.57 30.03 86.65
N PRO A 14 -21.65 30.73 85.92
CA PRO A 14 -20.59 30.06 85.18
C PRO A 14 -19.19 30.17 85.81
N SER A 15 -18.24 29.35 85.32
CA SER A 15 -16.85 29.74 84.99
C SER A 15 -15.94 28.50 84.88
N LYS A 16 -15.14 28.45 83.81
CA LYS A 16 -13.67 28.23 83.85
C LYS A 16 -13.10 28.25 82.42
N SER A 17 -12.11 29.12 82.19
CA SER A 17 -11.25 29.02 81.01
C SER A 17 -10.44 27.72 81.05
N PRO A 18 -10.28 26.98 79.94
CA PRO A 18 -9.37 25.84 79.89
C PRO A 18 -7.90 26.24 80.01
N GLU A 19 -7.12 25.43 80.71
CA GLU A 19 -5.66 25.58 80.81
C GLU A 19 -4.96 25.24 79.48
N VAL A 20 -3.80 25.87 79.24
CA VAL A 20 -3.03 25.78 77.99
C VAL A 20 -2.28 24.43 77.92
N PRO A 21 -2.49 23.58 76.90
CA PRO A 21 -1.68 22.38 76.70
C PRO A 21 -0.25 22.75 76.25
N GLY A 22 0.74 22.06 76.82
CA GLY A 22 2.15 22.32 76.54
C GLY A 22 2.56 22.14 75.07
N SER A 23 3.61 22.87 74.67
CA SER A 23 4.19 22.86 73.33
C SER A 23 4.59 21.45 72.87
N ARG A 24 4.00 20.98 71.76
CA ARG A 24 4.53 19.83 71.02
C ARG A 24 5.85 20.24 70.34
N ALA A 25 6.87 19.38 70.44
CA ALA A 25 8.08 19.52 69.66
C ALA A 25 7.76 19.43 68.15
N ALA A 26 8.51 20.18 67.33
CA ALA A 26 8.37 20.12 65.88
C ALA A 26 8.88 18.76 65.33
N PRO A 27 8.31 18.23 64.24
CA PRO A 27 8.86 17.06 63.57
C PRO A 27 10.24 17.37 62.99
N GLU A 28 11.19 16.43 63.12
CA GLU A 28 12.47 16.51 62.42
C GLU A 28 12.23 16.35 60.90
N LEU A 29 12.87 17.21 60.10
CA LEU A 29 12.79 17.14 58.65
C LEU A 29 13.59 15.92 58.13
N PRO A 30 13.09 15.18 57.13
CA PRO A 30 13.87 14.12 56.49
C PRO A 30 15.18 14.69 55.92
N GLY A 31 16.27 13.94 56.11
CA GLY A 31 17.57 14.28 55.51
C GLY A 31 17.49 14.31 53.97
N ALA A 32 18.25 15.22 53.35
CA ALA A 32 18.32 15.32 51.89
C ALA A 32 18.89 14.01 51.30
N PRO A 33 18.35 13.50 50.17
CA PRO A 33 18.86 12.31 49.52
C PRO A 33 20.28 12.52 48.98
N GLU A 34 21.12 11.49 49.06
CA GLU A 34 22.47 11.53 48.49
C GLU A 34 22.43 11.71 46.97
N ALA A 35 23.38 12.49 46.44
CA ALA A 35 23.48 12.75 45.01
C ALA A 35 23.87 11.47 44.24
N PRO A 36 23.26 11.18 43.07
CA PRO A 36 23.61 10.01 42.27
C PRO A 36 25.09 10.02 41.87
N GLN A 37 25.76 8.88 41.97
CA GLN A 37 27.13 8.72 41.49
C GLN A 37 27.16 8.84 39.96
N VAL A 38 28.05 9.68 39.43
CA VAL A 38 28.20 9.89 37.98
C VAL A 38 28.75 8.60 37.34
N PRO A 39 28.07 8.01 36.34
CA PRO A 39 28.57 6.83 35.64
C PRO A 39 29.93 7.11 34.98
N GLN A 40 30.86 6.16 35.09
CA GLN A 40 32.16 6.27 34.42
C GLN A 40 31.96 6.19 32.90
N VAL A 41 32.55 7.14 32.16
CA VAL A 41 32.48 7.18 30.70
C VAL A 41 33.24 5.97 30.12
N PRO A 42 32.61 5.11 29.30
CA PRO A 42 33.31 4.00 28.65
C PRO A 42 34.46 4.52 27.78
N GLN A 43 35.62 3.87 27.84
CA GLN A 43 36.75 4.20 26.97
C GLN A 43 36.39 3.87 25.52
N MET A 44 36.65 4.82 24.62
CA MET A 44 36.33 4.70 23.20
C MET A 44 37.27 3.66 22.55
N PRO A 45 36.75 2.67 21.79
CA PRO A 45 37.60 1.70 21.10
C PRO A 45 38.56 2.35 20.12
N GLU A 46 39.77 1.79 19.99
CA GLU A 46 40.73 2.23 18.98
C GLU A 46 40.18 1.97 17.56
N VAL A 47 40.36 2.94 16.67
CA VAL A 47 39.86 2.87 15.29
C VAL A 47 40.73 1.89 14.48
N PRO A 48 40.15 0.86 13.84
CA PRO A 48 40.92 -0.05 13.00
C PRO A 48 41.55 0.67 11.81
N GLU A 49 42.80 0.34 11.48
CA GLU A 49 43.47 0.86 10.29
C GLU A 49 42.75 0.42 9.00
N VAL A 50 42.56 1.36 8.08
CA VAL A 50 41.85 1.12 6.82
C VAL A 50 42.76 0.41 5.82
N PRO A 51 42.39 -0.75 5.26
CA PRO A 51 43.19 -1.43 4.25
C PRO A 51 43.39 -0.58 2.99
N GLU A 52 44.60 -0.61 2.42
CA GLU A 52 44.90 0.09 1.17
C GLU A 52 44.05 -0.46 0.00
N VAL A 53 43.46 0.43 -0.78
CA VAL A 53 42.58 0.07 -1.90
C VAL A 53 43.43 -0.34 -3.11
N PRO A 54 43.22 -1.54 -3.69
CA PRO A 54 43.93 -1.94 -4.91
C PRO A 54 43.65 -0.98 -6.08
N GLY A 55 44.69 -0.67 -6.87
CA GLY A 55 44.61 0.23 -8.01
C GLY A 55 43.62 -0.26 -9.09
N VAL A 56 42.88 0.70 -9.66
CA VAL A 56 41.85 0.42 -10.69
C VAL A 56 42.51 -0.11 -11.98
N PRO A 57 42.04 -1.23 -12.55
CA PRO A 57 42.52 -1.71 -13.85
C PRO A 57 42.26 -0.68 -14.96
N GLN A 58 43.23 -0.49 -15.86
CA GLN A 58 43.05 0.38 -17.01
C GLN A 58 42.05 -0.22 -18.01
N MET A 59 41.14 0.63 -18.51
CA MET A 59 40.09 0.23 -19.44
C MET A 59 40.68 0.08 -20.86
N PRO A 60 40.36 -0.99 -21.62
CA PRO A 60 40.87 -1.17 -22.98
C PRO A 60 40.39 -0.06 -23.93
N GLU A 61 41.25 0.31 -24.90
CA GLU A 61 40.88 1.27 -25.94
C GLU A 61 39.79 0.71 -26.88
N VAL A 62 38.83 1.57 -27.25
CA VAL A 62 37.71 1.20 -28.11
C VAL A 62 38.17 1.18 -29.58
N PRO A 63 37.94 0.09 -30.35
CA PRO A 63 38.26 0.05 -31.77
C PRO A 63 37.51 1.12 -32.58
N GLN A 64 38.20 1.76 -33.51
CA GLN A 64 37.60 2.79 -34.39
C GLN A 64 36.65 2.16 -35.42
N VAL A 65 35.50 2.81 -35.63
CA VAL A 65 34.49 2.39 -36.61
C VAL A 65 34.90 2.89 -38.02
N PRO A 66 34.83 2.06 -39.08
CA PRO A 66 35.15 2.50 -40.44
C PRO A 66 34.15 3.54 -40.99
N GLU A 67 34.66 4.54 -41.72
CA GLU A 67 33.82 5.54 -42.40
C GLU A 67 33.10 4.95 -43.63
N VAL A 68 31.89 5.46 -43.91
CA VAL A 68 31.03 5.04 -45.03
C VAL A 68 31.28 5.95 -46.24
N PRO A 69 31.43 5.42 -47.48
CA PRO A 69 31.69 6.25 -48.65
C PRO A 69 30.51 7.15 -49.07
N GLU A 70 30.79 8.40 -49.42
CA GLU A 70 29.80 9.35 -49.95
C GLU A 70 29.41 9.07 -51.42
N VAL A 71 28.18 9.47 -51.80
CA VAL A 71 27.58 9.21 -53.12
C VAL A 71 27.58 10.49 -53.98
N PRO A 72 27.90 10.46 -55.30
CA PRO A 72 28.12 11.69 -56.07
C PRO A 72 26.83 12.43 -56.45
N VAL A 73 26.84 13.77 -56.32
CA VAL A 73 25.72 14.64 -56.73
C VAL A 73 25.87 15.08 -58.20
N THR A 74 24.91 14.74 -59.06
CA THR A 74 24.94 15.10 -60.49
C THR A 74 24.45 16.52 -60.78
N ALA A 75 25.11 17.21 -61.73
CA ALA A 75 24.93 18.63 -62.00
C ALA A 75 23.72 19.01 -62.91
N LYS A 76 23.32 20.28 -62.82
CA LYS A 76 22.34 20.98 -63.66
C LYS A 76 22.75 21.06 -65.15
N PRO A 77 21.75 21.23 -66.04
CA PRO A 77 21.87 22.14 -67.18
C PRO A 77 20.93 23.37 -67.10
N ALA A 78 21.07 24.29 -68.06
CA ALA A 78 20.67 25.69 -67.96
C ALA A 78 19.32 26.07 -68.64
N ARG A 79 18.88 27.32 -68.41
CA ARG A 79 17.64 27.95 -68.93
C ARG A 79 17.73 28.34 -70.41
N ARG A 80 16.61 28.29 -71.15
CA ARG A 80 16.09 29.45 -71.95
C ARG A 80 14.63 29.31 -72.43
N ALA A 81 13.99 30.47 -72.61
CA ALA A 81 12.60 30.76 -73.04
C ALA A 81 12.20 30.11 -74.40
N SER A 82 10.92 29.95 -74.80
CA SER A 82 9.82 30.96 -74.82
C SER A 82 8.46 30.41 -75.32
N ARG A 83 7.36 31.12 -74.97
CA ARG A 83 6.01 31.23 -75.60
C ARG A 83 5.47 30.16 -76.59
N GLY A 84 4.28 29.64 -76.26
CA GLY A 84 3.15 29.53 -77.20
C GLY A 84 2.55 28.14 -77.42
N GLY A 85 1.21 28.06 -77.56
CA GLY A 85 0.51 26.89 -78.15
C GLY A 85 -0.48 26.17 -77.23
N LEU A 86 -1.69 25.93 -77.73
CA LEU A 86 -2.77 25.17 -77.10
C LEU A 86 -2.75 23.67 -77.48
N LEU A 87 -3.39 22.87 -76.63
CA LEU A 87 -4.17 21.64 -76.95
C LEU A 87 -3.48 20.32 -77.34
N ALA A 88 -4.14 19.25 -76.86
CA ALA A 88 -4.14 17.85 -77.29
C ALA A 88 -2.88 16.99 -77.05
N GLY A 89 -3.08 15.83 -76.41
CA GLY A 89 -2.00 14.85 -76.19
C GLY A 89 -2.24 13.80 -75.09
N LEU A 90 -3.48 13.36 -74.85
CA LEU A 90 -3.70 12.12 -74.10
C LEU A 90 -3.10 10.92 -74.87
N VAL A 91 -2.72 9.86 -74.14
CA VAL A 91 -2.02 8.64 -74.61
C VAL A 91 -0.48 8.76 -74.71
N SER A 92 0.19 8.56 -73.57
CA SER A 92 1.53 7.91 -73.46
C SER A 92 2.05 7.69 -72.02
N ALA A 93 1.21 7.82 -70.98
CA ALA A 93 1.65 7.72 -69.57
C ALA A 93 1.62 6.29 -68.96
N VAL A 94 1.32 5.24 -69.74
CA VAL A 94 1.08 3.87 -69.23
C VAL A 94 2.26 2.91 -69.51
N VAL A 95 3.17 3.23 -70.43
CA VAL A 95 4.19 2.26 -70.91
C VAL A 95 5.54 2.35 -70.17
N ILE A 96 5.88 3.48 -69.54
CA ILE A 96 7.20 3.64 -68.87
C ILE A 96 7.19 3.12 -67.41
N VAL A 97 6.03 3.03 -66.75
CA VAL A 97 5.91 2.40 -65.42
C VAL A 97 6.12 0.87 -65.50
N ALA A 98 5.84 0.25 -66.65
CA ALA A 98 5.98 -1.19 -66.86
C ALA A 98 7.45 -1.67 -66.96
N ALA A 99 8.40 -0.80 -67.30
CA ALA A 99 9.82 -1.15 -67.40
C ALA A 99 10.59 -1.03 -66.07
N GLY A 100 10.13 -0.18 -65.14
CA GLY A 100 10.72 -0.03 -63.80
C GLY A 100 10.32 -1.16 -62.82
N GLY A 101 9.10 -1.68 -62.94
CA GLY A 101 8.61 -2.76 -62.06
C GLY A 101 9.22 -4.15 -62.34
N GLY A 102 9.71 -4.38 -63.57
CA GLY A 102 10.17 -5.70 -64.01
C GLY A 102 11.46 -6.21 -63.31
N VAL A 103 12.32 -5.30 -62.85
CA VAL A 103 13.60 -5.70 -62.21
C VAL A 103 13.42 -6.05 -60.73
N VAL A 104 12.44 -5.45 -60.04
CA VAL A 104 12.11 -5.79 -58.64
C VAL A 104 11.36 -7.13 -58.56
N ALA A 105 10.56 -7.48 -59.57
CA ALA A 105 9.83 -8.75 -59.63
C ALA A 105 10.69 -9.97 -60.01
N ALA A 106 11.89 -9.78 -60.56
CA ALA A 106 12.81 -10.87 -60.91
C ALA A 106 13.70 -11.32 -59.74
N ALA A 107 13.91 -10.45 -58.73
CA ALA A 107 14.76 -10.75 -57.58
C ALA A 107 14.10 -11.67 -56.54
N SER A 108 12.79 -11.88 -56.59
CA SER A 108 12.03 -12.76 -55.69
C SER A 108 11.99 -14.23 -56.14
N LEU A 109 12.54 -14.56 -57.32
CA LEU A 109 12.59 -15.92 -57.87
C LEU A 109 14.01 -16.52 -57.92
N GLY A 110 15.03 -15.76 -57.53
CA GLY A 110 16.37 -16.29 -57.32
C GLY A 110 16.50 -16.97 -55.95
N PRO A 111 17.31 -18.04 -55.80
CA PRO A 111 17.60 -18.62 -54.50
C PRO A 111 18.31 -17.58 -53.63
N GLN A 112 17.64 -17.13 -52.56
CA GLN A 112 18.25 -16.19 -51.63
C GLN A 112 19.47 -16.83 -50.96
N PRO A 113 20.56 -16.08 -50.72
CA PRO A 113 21.68 -16.59 -49.93
C PRO A 113 21.15 -17.04 -48.56
N ALA A 114 21.59 -18.22 -48.11
CA ALA A 114 21.18 -18.80 -46.84
C ALA A 114 21.84 -18.07 -45.66
N GLY A 115 21.43 -16.81 -45.43
CA GLY A 115 22.15 -15.85 -44.59
C GLY A 115 21.29 -14.83 -43.84
N SER A 116 19.96 -14.97 -43.82
CA SER A 116 19.08 -14.27 -42.86
C SER A 116 17.65 -14.84 -42.90
N ARG A 117 17.44 -16.06 -42.39
CA ARG A 117 16.09 -16.43 -41.93
C ARG A 117 15.84 -15.64 -40.63
N PRO A 118 14.73 -14.89 -40.49
CA PRO A 118 14.32 -14.39 -39.20
C PRO A 118 14.01 -15.62 -38.32
N LEU A 119 14.91 -15.93 -37.41
CA LEU A 119 14.66 -16.92 -36.38
C LEU A 119 13.81 -16.21 -35.32
N GLU A 120 12.56 -16.63 -35.14
CA GLU A 120 11.79 -16.18 -33.98
C GLU A 120 12.57 -16.57 -32.72
N ALA A 121 12.86 -15.59 -31.87
CA ALA A 121 13.59 -15.83 -30.63
C ALA A 121 12.81 -16.84 -29.79
N PRO A 122 13.38 -18.02 -29.45
CA PRO A 122 12.65 -19.03 -28.70
C PRO A 122 12.22 -18.46 -27.35
N LEU A 123 10.91 -18.49 -27.11
CA LEU A 123 10.33 -18.09 -25.83
C LEU A 123 10.62 -19.18 -24.79
N ALA A 124 11.52 -18.87 -23.85
CA ALA A 124 11.74 -19.73 -22.69
C ALA A 124 10.65 -19.44 -21.64
N ALA A 125 9.99 -20.49 -21.16
CA ALA A 125 9.11 -20.38 -20.01
C ALA A 125 9.95 -20.18 -18.74
N VAL A 126 9.68 -19.14 -17.98
CA VAL A 126 10.32 -18.93 -16.67
C VAL A 126 9.68 -19.91 -15.67
N PRO A 127 10.46 -20.62 -14.85
CA PRO A 127 9.91 -21.41 -13.75
C PRO A 127 9.16 -20.51 -12.76
N ALA A 128 7.88 -20.79 -12.52
CA ALA A 128 7.09 -20.06 -11.54
C ALA A 128 7.65 -20.32 -10.13
N GLY A 129 8.07 -19.26 -9.44
CA GLY A 129 8.46 -19.30 -8.03
C GLY A 129 7.25 -19.42 -7.09
N SER A 130 7.48 -19.76 -5.82
CA SER A 130 6.45 -19.75 -4.79
C SER A 130 5.88 -18.34 -4.59
N THR A 131 4.56 -18.23 -4.38
CA THR A 131 3.90 -16.99 -3.98
C THR A 131 4.31 -16.65 -2.55
N VAL A 132 4.71 -15.40 -2.29
CA VAL A 132 5.13 -14.90 -0.98
C VAL A 132 4.44 -13.58 -0.69
N GLY A 133 3.80 -13.46 0.48
CA GLY A 133 3.18 -12.22 0.96
C GLY A 133 3.59 -11.92 2.40
N VAL A 134 4.22 -10.76 2.63
CA VAL A 134 4.73 -10.33 3.94
C VAL A 134 3.72 -9.41 4.62
N CYS A 135 3.22 -9.86 5.75
CA CYS A 135 2.30 -9.14 6.61
C CYS A 135 3.08 -8.22 7.57
N PRO A 136 2.66 -6.95 7.75
CA PRO A 136 3.11 -6.11 8.86
C PRO A 136 3.03 -6.82 10.21
N GLY A 137 3.91 -6.42 11.14
CA GLY A 137 3.74 -6.76 12.56
C GLY A 137 2.68 -5.88 13.23
N PRO A 138 2.42 -6.08 14.54
CA PRO A 138 1.56 -5.21 15.32
C PRO A 138 1.98 -3.75 15.26
N ALA A 139 1.01 -2.84 15.29
CA ALA A 139 1.31 -1.42 15.49
C ALA A 139 1.86 -1.23 16.92
N ARG A 140 2.97 -0.51 17.05
CA ARG A 140 3.67 -0.25 18.33
C ARG A 140 4.00 1.23 18.45
N LEU A 141 3.93 1.78 19.67
CA LEU A 141 4.46 3.11 19.94
C LEU A 141 5.99 3.12 19.77
N LEU A 142 6.56 4.29 19.56
CA LEU A 142 8.02 4.44 19.57
C LEU A 142 8.55 4.08 20.97
N GLU A 143 9.50 3.14 21.04
CA GLU A 143 10.15 2.78 22.30
C GLU A 143 10.92 4.00 22.85
N GLY A 144 10.36 4.62 23.89
CA GLY A 144 10.77 5.95 24.36
C GLY A 144 10.77 6.15 25.87
N ALA A 145 10.70 5.09 26.68
CA ALA A 145 10.87 5.15 28.13
C ALA A 145 11.40 3.83 28.70
N PRO A 146 12.17 3.85 29.82
CA PRO A 146 12.53 2.62 30.54
C PRO A 146 11.30 1.90 31.10
N VAL A 147 11.40 0.58 31.24
CA VAL A 147 10.37 -0.29 31.82
C VAL A 147 9.93 0.22 33.20
N GLY A 148 8.66 0.60 33.35
CA GLY A 148 8.09 1.02 34.64
C GLY A 148 7.29 2.32 34.66
N THR A 149 7.01 2.96 33.52
CA THR A 149 6.05 4.07 33.45
C THR A 149 4.60 3.61 33.62
N ASP A 150 3.74 4.57 34.00
CA ASP A 150 2.29 4.45 34.15
C ASP A 150 1.63 3.69 32.98
N PRO A 151 0.66 2.77 33.21
CA PRO A 151 -0.08 2.06 32.17
C PRO A 151 -0.66 2.95 31.05
N GLN A 152 -0.97 4.22 31.31
CA GLN A 152 -1.40 5.18 30.26
C GLN A 152 -0.31 5.46 29.22
N PHE A 153 0.96 5.18 29.52
CA PHE A 153 2.13 5.30 28.64
C PHE A 153 2.78 3.94 28.35
N SER A 154 2.02 2.84 28.47
CA SER A 154 2.47 1.53 28.01
C SER A 154 2.62 1.52 26.48
N PRO A 155 3.74 1.04 25.90
CA PRO A 155 3.88 0.89 24.46
C PRO A 155 2.94 -0.18 23.87
N GLU A 156 2.33 -1.01 24.73
CA GLU A 156 1.35 -2.02 24.39
C GLU A 156 0.01 -1.68 25.06
N SER A 157 -1.01 -1.36 24.25
CA SER A 157 -2.39 -1.19 24.72
C SER A 157 -2.94 -2.53 25.22
N ALA A 158 -3.69 -2.52 26.31
CA ALA A 158 -4.23 -3.75 26.91
C ALA A 158 -5.29 -4.43 26.03
N THR A 159 -5.87 -3.69 25.08
CA THR A 159 -6.88 -4.18 24.14
C THR A 159 -6.36 -4.37 22.71
N ALA A 160 -5.10 -4.03 22.45
CA ALA A 160 -4.47 -4.18 21.14
C ALA A 160 -4.42 -5.65 20.71
N GLN A 161 -5.01 -5.93 19.55
CA GLN A 161 -4.99 -7.24 18.91
C GLN A 161 -4.53 -7.11 17.47
N THR A 162 -3.55 -7.93 17.08
CA THR A 162 -3.12 -8.08 15.68
C THR A 162 -3.36 -9.51 15.23
N ALA A 163 -4.04 -9.69 14.11
CA ALA A 163 -4.30 -10.99 13.54
C ALA A 163 -4.12 -11.01 12.02
N VAL A 164 -3.66 -12.14 11.50
CA VAL A 164 -3.57 -12.43 10.07
C VAL A 164 -4.73 -13.34 9.65
N SER A 165 -5.37 -12.98 8.54
CA SER A 165 -6.38 -13.77 7.84
C SER A 165 -5.86 -14.10 6.44
N ALA A 166 -5.87 -15.37 6.05
CA ALA A 166 -5.26 -15.83 4.80
C ALA A 166 -6.08 -16.91 4.08
N ALA A 167 -5.95 -16.95 2.75
CA ALA A 167 -6.53 -18.00 1.92
C ALA A 167 -5.57 -18.38 0.77
N VAL A 168 -5.56 -19.67 0.44
CA VAL A 168 -4.74 -20.27 -0.63
C VAL A 168 -5.67 -21.17 -1.44
N VAL A 169 -5.86 -20.84 -2.72
CA VAL A 169 -6.80 -21.53 -3.62
C VAL A 169 -6.10 -22.70 -4.30
N SER A 170 -6.80 -23.83 -4.45
CA SER A 170 -6.30 -25.00 -5.16
C SER A 170 -6.12 -24.74 -6.66
N ALA A 171 -5.19 -25.47 -7.29
CA ALA A 171 -5.17 -25.59 -8.74
C ALA A 171 -6.43 -26.29 -9.28
N ALA A 172 -6.63 -26.24 -10.61
CA ALA A 172 -7.67 -27.01 -11.28
C ALA A 172 -7.57 -28.50 -10.92
N GLY A 173 -8.70 -29.13 -10.58
CA GLY A 173 -8.72 -30.50 -10.05
C GLY A 173 -8.66 -30.60 -8.51
N GLY A 174 -8.60 -29.49 -7.78
CA GLY A 174 -8.72 -29.47 -6.31
C GLY A 174 -7.40 -29.65 -5.55
N VAL A 175 -6.26 -29.66 -6.25
CA VAL A 175 -4.93 -29.83 -5.63
C VAL A 175 -4.50 -28.54 -4.94
N LEU A 176 -4.43 -28.54 -3.60
CA LEU A 176 -3.90 -27.41 -2.83
C LEU A 176 -2.37 -27.38 -2.88
N PRO A 177 -1.73 -26.23 -3.16
CA PRO A 177 -0.27 -26.09 -3.10
C PRO A 177 0.24 -26.23 -1.67
N GLY A 178 1.46 -26.73 -1.51
CA GLY A 178 2.16 -26.70 -0.22
C GLY A 178 2.21 -25.26 0.28
N SER A 179 1.74 -25.01 1.50
CA SER A 179 1.50 -23.63 1.95
C SER A 179 1.50 -23.49 3.47
N ARG A 180 1.97 -22.33 3.94
CA ARG A 180 2.10 -22.02 5.37
C ARG A 180 2.06 -20.52 5.64
N LEU A 181 1.67 -20.18 6.87
CA LEU A 181 1.97 -18.91 7.51
C LEU A 181 3.15 -19.12 8.46
N SER A 182 4.24 -18.36 8.28
CA SER A 182 5.43 -18.39 9.15
C SER A 182 5.73 -17.03 9.75
N ALA A 183 6.54 -16.98 10.80
CA ALA A 183 7.25 -15.77 11.17
C ALA A 183 8.28 -15.38 10.08
N LEU A 184 8.78 -14.15 10.13
CA LEU A 184 9.75 -13.63 9.17
C LEU A 184 11.07 -14.42 9.15
N ASP A 185 11.46 -15.02 10.28
CA ASP A 185 12.63 -15.91 10.40
C ASP A 185 12.43 -17.34 9.81
N GLY A 186 11.25 -17.59 9.21
CA GLY A 186 10.90 -18.86 8.58
C GLY A 186 10.26 -19.90 9.50
N LYS A 187 10.16 -19.66 10.83
CA LYS A 187 9.47 -20.58 11.75
C LYS A 187 7.99 -20.67 11.39
N THR A 188 7.49 -21.87 11.14
CA THR A 188 6.08 -22.08 10.76
C THR A 188 5.16 -21.84 11.96
N ALA A 189 4.19 -20.93 11.80
CA ALA A 189 3.17 -20.63 12.80
C ALA A 189 1.87 -21.41 12.53
N VAL A 190 1.49 -21.55 11.26
CA VAL A 190 0.37 -22.38 10.79
C VAL A 190 0.76 -23.06 9.49
N GLU A 191 0.64 -24.39 9.44
CA GLU A 191 0.78 -25.15 8.20
C GLU A 191 -0.60 -25.29 7.55
N ILE A 192 -0.77 -24.74 6.33
CA ILE A 192 -2.04 -24.69 5.61
C ILE A 192 -2.21 -25.97 4.78
N ALA A 193 -1.15 -26.39 4.09
CA ALA A 193 -1.08 -27.68 3.40
C ALA A 193 0.35 -28.25 3.36
N LYS A 194 0.49 -29.53 3.73
CA LYS A 194 1.78 -30.23 3.94
C LYS A 194 2.58 -30.54 2.67
N LYS A 195 1.91 -30.56 1.51
CA LYS A 195 2.40 -30.86 0.15
C LYS A 195 1.19 -30.83 -0.81
N PRO A 196 1.38 -30.96 -2.14
CA PRO A 196 0.27 -31.08 -3.09
C PRO A 196 -0.64 -32.26 -2.74
N VAL A 197 -1.80 -31.97 -2.12
CA VAL A 197 -2.78 -33.02 -1.78
C VAL A 197 -3.61 -33.30 -3.02
N THR A 198 -3.39 -34.46 -3.64
CA THR A 198 -4.31 -34.97 -4.66
C THR A 198 -5.58 -35.45 -3.94
N PRO A 199 -6.79 -35.00 -4.34
CA PRO A 199 -8.01 -35.44 -3.68
C PRO A 199 -8.22 -36.95 -3.81
N THR A 200 -8.87 -37.54 -2.80
CA THR A 200 -9.25 -38.96 -2.79
C THR A 200 -10.12 -39.28 -4.01
N PRO A 201 -9.84 -40.34 -4.79
CA PRO A 201 -10.66 -40.71 -5.94
C PRO A 201 -12.12 -40.93 -5.54
N GLY A 202 -13.02 -40.07 -6.03
CA GLY A 202 -14.45 -40.10 -5.74
C GLY A 202 -15.00 -38.84 -5.05
N GLU A 203 -14.15 -37.98 -4.49
CA GLU A 203 -14.57 -36.76 -3.78
C GLU A 203 -14.02 -35.49 -4.45
N GLY A 204 -14.91 -34.66 -5.01
CA GLY A 204 -14.59 -33.30 -5.46
C GLY A 204 -13.67 -33.14 -6.68
N ALA A 205 -13.40 -34.21 -7.46
CA ALA A 205 -12.53 -34.14 -8.65
C ALA A 205 -13.02 -33.07 -9.65
N GLY A 206 -12.30 -31.94 -9.73
CA GLY A 206 -12.60 -30.81 -10.61
C GLY A 206 -13.14 -29.54 -9.92
N GLN A 207 -13.51 -29.60 -8.63
CA GLN A 207 -13.99 -28.42 -7.89
C GLN A 207 -12.82 -27.69 -7.17
N LEU A 208 -12.82 -26.36 -7.21
CA LEU A 208 -11.84 -25.56 -6.47
C LEU A 208 -12.15 -25.55 -4.97
N VAL A 209 -11.10 -25.68 -4.16
CA VAL A 209 -11.12 -25.59 -2.70
C VAL A 209 -10.09 -24.57 -2.20
N ALA A 210 -10.14 -24.22 -0.93
CA ALA A 210 -9.21 -23.27 -0.32
C ALA A 210 -8.65 -23.80 1.00
N GLY A 211 -7.33 -23.76 1.14
CA GLY A 211 -6.67 -23.79 2.45
C GLY A 211 -6.80 -22.40 3.08
N ILE A 212 -7.15 -22.33 4.37
CA ILE A 212 -7.51 -21.07 5.03
C ILE A 212 -6.83 -20.92 6.39
N VAL A 213 -6.56 -19.67 6.76
CA VAL A 213 -6.27 -19.23 8.12
C VAL A 213 -7.31 -18.15 8.43
N PRO A 214 -8.45 -18.48 9.08
CA PRO A 214 -9.53 -17.50 9.30
C PRO A 214 -9.04 -16.31 10.13
N GLN A 215 -8.40 -16.59 11.25
CA GLN A 215 -7.81 -15.60 12.14
C GLN A 215 -6.67 -16.24 12.94
N ARG A 216 -5.45 -15.72 12.78
CA ARG A 216 -4.28 -16.10 13.58
C ARG A 216 -3.69 -14.87 14.25
N PHE A 217 -3.77 -14.80 15.57
CA PHE A 217 -3.08 -13.75 16.33
C PHE A 217 -1.56 -13.85 16.20
N VAL A 218 -0.90 -12.70 16.07
CA VAL A 218 0.55 -12.55 15.85
C VAL A 218 1.10 -11.37 16.65
N ASP A 219 2.36 -11.49 17.08
CA ASP A 219 3.13 -10.53 17.88
C ASP A 219 4.26 -9.85 17.07
N ALA A 220 4.54 -10.36 15.87
CA ALA A 220 5.57 -9.90 14.94
C ALA A 220 5.13 -10.04 13.47
N ALA A 221 5.94 -9.51 12.55
CA ALA A 221 5.72 -9.63 11.11
C ALA A 221 5.68 -11.10 10.65
N SER A 222 4.77 -11.41 9.74
CA SER A 222 4.46 -12.77 9.29
C SER A 222 4.57 -12.91 7.77
N VAL A 223 4.71 -14.14 7.28
CA VAL A 223 4.91 -14.45 5.87
C VAL A 223 3.95 -15.56 5.46
N LEU A 224 3.01 -15.25 4.57
CA LEU A 224 2.29 -16.26 3.80
C LEU A 224 3.22 -16.77 2.70
N SER A 225 3.32 -18.08 2.56
CA SER A 225 3.99 -18.72 1.42
C SER A 225 3.14 -19.85 0.85
N ALA A 226 3.12 -19.97 -0.48
CA ALA A 226 2.45 -21.05 -1.20
C ALA A 226 3.28 -21.48 -2.43
N ASP A 227 3.56 -22.77 -2.53
CA ASP A 227 4.38 -23.37 -3.58
C ASP A 227 3.72 -23.27 -4.96
N ALA A 228 4.51 -23.07 -6.01
CA ALA A 228 4.04 -23.13 -7.38
C ALA A 228 3.55 -24.55 -7.74
N LEU A 229 2.49 -24.62 -8.57
CA LEU A 229 1.94 -25.88 -9.11
C LEU A 229 1.87 -25.79 -10.63
N GLY A 230 2.25 -26.85 -11.34
CA GLY A 230 2.10 -26.92 -12.81
C GLY A 230 2.81 -25.80 -13.58
N ASN A 231 3.89 -25.25 -13.02
CA ASN A 231 4.55 -24.04 -13.49
C ASN A 231 3.64 -22.79 -13.51
N GLN A 232 2.80 -22.62 -12.48
CA GLN A 232 2.01 -21.42 -12.22
C GLN A 232 2.18 -21.02 -10.75
N GLN A 233 2.16 -19.72 -10.47
CA GLN A 233 2.10 -19.21 -9.10
C GLN A 233 0.79 -19.64 -8.43
N ALA A 234 0.83 -19.85 -7.12
CA ALA A 234 -0.36 -20.16 -6.35
C ALA A 234 -1.22 -18.90 -6.15
N SER A 235 -2.50 -18.99 -6.47
CA SER A 235 -3.51 -17.98 -6.15
C SER A 235 -3.72 -17.95 -4.63
N ALA A 236 -3.05 -17.01 -3.96
CA ALA A 236 -3.00 -16.90 -2.51
C ALA A 236 -3.01 -15.43 -2.08
N GLY A 237 -3.54 -15.16 -0.89
CA GLY A 237 -3.53 -13.83 -0.30
C GLY A 237 -3.64 -13.89 1.22
N ALA A 238 -3.11 -12.86 1.88
CA ALA A 238 -3.30 -12.62 3.31
C ALA A 238 -3.55 -11.13 3.57
N VAL A 239 -4.26 -10.83 4.66
CA VAL A 239 -4.39 -9.49 5.23
C VAL A 239 -4.02 -9.55 6.71
N VAL A 240 -3.38 -8.50 7.22
CA VAL A 240 -3.24 -8.28 8.67
C VAL A 240 -4.27 -7.23 9.10
N SER A 241 -4.90 -7.43 10.25
CA SER A 241 -5.75 -6.44 10.91
C SER A 241 -5.26 -6.21 12.32
N TYR A 242 -5.02 -4.94 12.66
CA TYR A 242 -4.81 -4.41 14.00
C TYR A 242 -6.09 -3.73 14.48
N THR A 243 -6.44 -3.90 15.76
CA THR A 243 -7.48 -3.14 16.44
C THR A 243 -7.08 -2.85 17.88
N ALA A 244 -7.31 -1.63 18.36
CA ALA A 244 -7.31 -1.30 19.79
C ALA A 244 -8.52 -0.41 20.14
N THR A 245 -9.03 -0.57 21.36
CA THR A 245 -10.12 0.22 21.96
C THR A 245 -9.63 1.25 23.00
N ASP A 246 -8.34 1.27 23.31
CA ASP A 246 -7.72 2.13 24.32
C ASP A 246 -6.29 2.57 23.94
N GLY A 247 -5.79 3.59 24.64
CA GLY A 247 -4.43 4.13 24.48
C GLY A 247 -4.21 4.95 23.20
N ASP A 248 -2.98 5.43 23.04
CA ASP A 248 -2.57 6.33 21.96
C ASP A 248 -2.65 5.72 20.54
N LEU A 249 -2.80 4.39 20.45
CA LEU A 249 -3.00 3.65 19.20
C LEU A 249 -4.44 3.10 19.06
N GLN A 250 -5.41 3.68 19.77
CA GLN A 250 -6.83 3.38 19.57
C GLN A 250 -7.24 3.68 18.12
N GLY A 251 -7.81 2.67 17.45
CA GLY A 251 -8.22 2.72 16.04
C GLY A 251 -8.16 1.33 15.41
N SER A 252 -8.23 1.28 14.08
CA SER A 252 -8.09 0.04 13.30
C SER A 252 -7.19 0.25 12.08
N ALA A 253 -6.21 -0.64 11.89
CA ALA A 253 -5.33 -0.63 10.72
C ALA A 253 -5.39 -1.98 10.02
N THR A 254 -5.64 -2.01 8.71
CA THR A 254 -5.64 -3.25 7.93
C THR A 254 -4.80 -3.08 6.67
N ALA A 255 -3.92 -4.04 6.39
CA ALA A 255 -3.11 -4.05 5.17
C ALA A 255 -3.09 -5.43 4.52
N ALA A 256 -3.01 -5.44 3.19
CA ALA A 256 -2.68 -6.65 2.45
C ALA A 256 -1.24 -7.06 2.73
N CYS A 257 -0.98 -8.36 2.90
CA CYS A 257 0.37 -8.88 3.04
C CYS A 257 1.07 -8.80 1.67
N GLN A 258 2.12 -8.01 1.60
CA GLN A 258 2.69 -7.50 0.35
C GLN A 258 3.61 -8.52 -0.30
N GLN A 259 3.54 -8.66 -1.63
CA GLN A 259 4.60 -9.33 -2.37
C GLN A 259 5.88 -8.47 -2.29
N PRO A 260 7.03 -9.01 -1.85
CA PRO A 260 8.28 -8.25 -1.80
C PRO A 260 8.69 -7.71 -3.17
N SER A 261 9.15 -6.47 -3.22
CA SER A 261 9.60 -5.75 -4.42
C SER A 261 10.97 -5.10 -4.20
N ASN A 262 11.60 -4.66 -5.29
CA ASN A 262 12.78 -3.79 -5.25
C ASN A 262 12.45 -2.30 -5.50
N ASP A 263 11.19 -2.00 -5.79
CA ASP A 263 10.67 -0.66 -6.08
C ASP A 263 9.28 -0.53 -5.44
N LEU A 264 9.11 0.43 -4.52
CA LEU A 264 7.93 0.58 -3.66
C LEU A 264 7.62 2.07 -3.43
N TRP A 265 6.38 2.48 -3.71
CA TRP A 265 5.93 3.87 -3.56
C TRP A 265 4.82 3.99 -2.51
N LEU A 266 5.13 4.64 -1.39
CA LEU A 266 4.18 4.89 -0.31
C LEU A 266 3.82 6.39 -0.30
N VAL A 267 2.53 6.69 -0.33
CA VAL A 267 1.99 8.06 -0.44
C VAL A 267 1.00 8.28 0.70
N GLY A 268 1.08 9.43 1.38
CA GLY A 268 0.14 9.80 2.45
C GLY A 268 0.73 9.88 3.87
N ALA A 269 2.04 9.73 4.02
CA ALA A 269 2.69 9.85 5.32
C ALA A 269 2.67 11.30 5.84
N ASN A 270 2.72 11.45 7.16
CA ASN A 270 2.69 12.73 7.86
C ASN A 270 3.61 12.66 9.09
N THR A 271 4.39 13.71 9.30
CA THR A 271 5.40 13.86 10.36
C THR A 271 5.26 15.20 11.09
N ALA A 272 4.15 15.90 10.88
CA ALA A 272 3.79 17.09 11.64
C ALA A 272 3.46 16.75 13.10
N LEU A 273 3.43 17.75 13.97
CA LEU A 273 3.20 17.57 15.40
C LEU A 273 1.90 16.79 15.67
N GLY A 274 1.97 15.80 16.55
CA GLY A 274 0.86 14.88 16.83
C GLY A 274 0.71 13.72 15.82
N ARG A 275 1.59 13.59 14.82
CA ARG A 275 1.60 12.46 13.87
C ARG A 275 2.91 11.69 14.00
N THR A 276 2.81 10.37 14.14
CA THR A 276 3.96 9.48 14.21
C THR A 276 3.95 8.56 13.00
N SER A 277 4.98 8.65 12.15
CA SER A 277 5.14 7.78 10.99
C SER A 277 6.42 6.94 11.09
N VAL A 278 6.27 5.61 11.08
CA VAL A 278 7.35 4.62 11.16
C VAL A 278 7.33 3.73 9.93
N LEU A 279 8.35 3.85 9.08
CA LEU A 279 8.55 2.97 7.94
C LEU A 279 9.17 1.65 8.42
N ASN A 280 8.44 0.54 8.24
CA ASN A 280 8.91 -0.80 8.52
C ASN A 280 9.30 -1.51 7.21
N LEU A 281 10.57 -1.84 7.08
CA LEU A 281 11.17 -2.56 5.94
C LEU A 281 11.43 -4.01 6.35
N SER A 282 10.71 -4.98 5.77
CA SER A 282 10.84 -6.40 6.14
C SER A 282 11.43 -7.22 4.99
N ASN A 283 12.44 -8.03 5.29
CA ASN A 283 13.11 -8.88 4.31
C ASN A 283 12.80 -10.37 4.60
N ALA A 284 11.84 -10.94 3.86
CA ALA A 284 11.49 -12.36 3.93
C ALA A 284 12.39 -13.27 3.06
N SER A 285 13.37 -12.71 2.36
CA SER A 285 14.29 -13.47 1.52
C SER A 285 15.50 -13.98 2.32
N SER A 286 16.25 -14.91 1.74
CA SER A 286 17.53 -15.40 2.28
C SER A 286 18.72 -14.47 2.02
N THR A 287 18.52 -13.37 1.28
CA THR A 287 19.60 -12.47 0.81
C THR A 287 19.48 -11.11 1.51
N PRO A 288 20.55 -10.53 2.05
CA PRO A 288 20.48 -9.19 2.63
C PRO A 288 20.03 -8.15 1.60
N ALA A 289 19.29 -7.16 2.05
CA ALA A 289 18.83 -6.04 1.24
C ALA A 289 19.49 -4.75 1.71
N THR A 290 19.94 -3.92 0.78
CA THR A 290 20.36 -2.54 1.06
C THR A 290 19.32 -1.59 0.48
N VAL A 291 18.60 -0.89 1.34
CA VAL A 291 17.51 0.02 0.94
C VAL A 291 18.02 1.45 0.85
N SER A 292 17.53 2.18 -0.16
CA SER A 292 17.63 3.63 -0.28
C SER A 292 16.23 4.23 -0.36
N LEU A 293 16.02 5.32 0.38
CA LEU A 293 14.77 6.06 0.44
C LEU A 293 14.95 7.40 -0.28
N GLU A 294 14.00 7.73 -1.14
CA GLU A 294 13.80 9.07 -1.66
C GLU A 294 12.51 9.62 -1.07
N LEU A 295 12.59 10.81 -0.46
CA LEU A 295 11.50 11.42 0.27
C LEU A 295 11.03 12.66 -0.50
N TYR A 296 9.71 12.81 -0.63
CA TYR A 296 9.09 13.91 -1.33
C TYR A 296 8.11 14.58 -0.36
N GLY A 297 8.29 15.87 -0.12
CA GLY A 297 7.38 16.71 0.66
C GLY A 297 6.62 17.69 -0.22
N LYS A 298 5.80 18.54 0.42
CA LYS A 298 5.11 19.67 -0.26
C LYS A 298 6.10 20.69 -0.83
N GLY A 299 7.25 20.85 -0.17
CA GLY A 299 8.32 21.76 -0.59
C GLY A 299 9.19 21.25 -1.74
N GLY A 300 9.06 19.98 -2.13
CA GLY A 300 9.92 19.31 -3.11
C GLY A 300 10.60 18.05 -2.54
N GLN A 301 11.64 17.57 -3.22
CA GLN A 301 12.39 16.39 -2.78
C GLN A 301 13.27 16.71 -1.57
N ILE A 302 13.17 15.90 -0.53
CA ILE A 302 13.84 16.09 0.76
C ILE A 302 15.16 15.32 0.77
N GLN A 303 16.26 16.03 0.99
CA GLN A 303 17.59 15.44 1.10
C GLN A 303 17.90 15.09 2.55
N ALA A 304 17.63 13.84 2.94
CA ALA A 304 17.83 13.35 4.30
C ALA A 304 19.12 12.52 4.44
N PRO A 305 20.11 12.94 5.27
CA PRO A 305 21.23 12.08 5.65
C PRO A 305 20.74 10.78 6.28
N GLY A 306 21.37 9.65 5.94
CA GLY A 306 20.95 8.33 6.44
C GLY A 306 19.74 7.71 5.73
N SER A 307 19.17 8.36 4.71
CA SER A 307 18.13 7.75 3.85
C SER A 307 18.64 6.61 2.96
N ARG A 308 19.97 6.46 2.78
CA ARG A 308 20.60 5.48 1.89
C ARG A 308 21.47 4.49 2.68
N GLY A 309 21.67 3.30 2.12
CA GLY A 309 22.53 2.28 2.73
C GLY A 309 21.87 1.54 3.90
N LEU A 310 20.54 1.55 3.98
CA LEU A 310 19.79 0.92 5.07
C LEU A 310 19.83 -0.61 4.93
N LEU A 311 20.71 -1.26 5.68
CA LEU A 311 20.82 -2.73 5.69
C LEU A 311 19.61 -3.37 6.39
N VAL A 312 18.93 -4.26 5.67
CA VAL A 312 17.85 -5.13 6.18
C VAL A 312 18.28 -6.59 5.99
N ALA A 313 18.61 -7.24 7.10
CA ALA A 313 19.13 -8.62 7.10
C ALA A 313 18.03 -9.64 6.74
N PRO A 314 18.40 -10.83 6.21
CA PRO A 314 17.45 -11.92 5.98
C PRO A 314 16.62 -12.25 7.22
N GLY A 315 15.30 -12.38 7.06
CA GLY A 315 14.38 -12.73 8.13
C GLY A 315 14.13 -11.64 9.18
N THR A 316 14.51 -10.38 8.90
CA THR A 316 14.37 -9.25 9.85
C THR A 316 13.55 -8.09 9.31
N THR A 317 12.99 -7.31 10.24
CA THR A 317 12.37 -6.00 9.99
C THR A 317 13.29 -4.90 10.49
N ARG A 318 13.49 -3.86 9.68
CA ARG A 318 14.13 -2.60 10.09
C ARG A 318 13.10 -1.48 10.12
N SER A 319 12.94 -0.85 11.29
CA SER A 319 12.08 0.32 11.46
C SER A 319 12.87 1.61 11.29
N VAL A 320 12.25 2.61 10.65
CA VAL A 320 12.83 3.95 10.39
C VAL A 320 11.79 5.00 10.77
N ILE A 321 12.13 5.85 11.74
CA ILE A 321 11.26 6.95 12.20
C ILE A 321 11.34 8.09 11.18
N LEU A 322 10.27 8.32 10.42
CA LEU A 322 10.31 9.24 9.27
C LEU A 322 10.50 10.71 9.70
N ALA A 323 10.02 11.09 10.88
CA ALA A 323 10.26 12.43 11.43
C ALA A 323 11.76 12.74 11.66
N GLY A 324 12.64 11.72 11.76
CA GLY A 324 14.09 11.91 11.80
C GLY A 324 14.76 12.15 10.44
N LEU A 325 14.04 11.91 9.33
CA LEU A 325 14.52 12.13 7.96
C LEU A 325 13.83 13.33 7.30
N ALA A 326 12.53 13.49 7.54
CA ALA A 326 11.67 14.55 7.02
C ALA A 326 10.83 15.08 8.19
N PRO A 327 11.34 16.03 9.00
CA PRO A 327 10.62 16.55 10.16
C PRO A 327 9.54 17.57 9.76
N GLY A 328 8.33 17.42 10.29
CA GLY A 328 7.28 18.44 10.18
C GLY A 328 6.52 18.47 8.85
N GLU A 329 6.70 17.48 7.97
CA GLU A 329 5.98 17.39 6.70
C GLU A 329 4.53 16.91 6.91
N GLU A 330 3.56 17.74 6.52
CA GLU A 330 2.14 17.41 6.51
C GLU A 330 1.75 16.43 5.39
N GLN A 331 2.49 16.47 4.27
CA GLN A 331 2.29 15.60 3.11
C GLN A 331 3.65 15.01 2.70
N LEU A 332 3.86 13.73 2.97
CA LEU A 332 5.09 13.01 2.71
C LEU A 332 4.83 11.77 1.85
N SER A 333 5.64 11.59 0.80
CA SER A 333 5.75 10.33 0.06
C SER A 333 7.15 9.76 0.18
N VAL A 334 7.23 8.43 0.25
CA VAL A 334 8.48 7.69 0.37
C VAL A 334 8.58 6.69 -0.78
N HIS A 335 9.65 6.82 -1.54
CA HIS A 335 10.07 5.85 -2.54
C HIS A 335 11.19 4.98 -1.96
N ALA A 336 10.91 3.70 -1.74
CA ALA A 336 11.90 2.75 -1.23
C ALA A 336 12.41 1.86 -2.37
N ARG A 337 13.73 1.90 -2.60
CA ARG A 337 14.42 1.05 -3.57
C ARG A 337 15.41 0.11 -2.86
N SER A 338 15.34 -1.19 -3.12
CA SER A 338 16.31 -2.17 -2.58
C SER A 338 17.26 -2.71 -3.64
N ALA A 339 18.51 -2.94 -3.22
CA ALA A 339 19.48 -3.75 -3.94
C ALA A 339 19.80 -5.01 -3.11
N GLY A 340 19.91 -6.17 -3.77
CA GLY A 340 20.04 -7.47 -3.12
C GLY A 340 18.69 -8.18 -3.01
N GLY A 341 18.29 -8.60 -1.81
CA GLY A 341 16.97 -9.18 -1.57
C GLY A 341 15.83 -8.16 -1.75
N PRO A 342 14.67 -8.55 -2.31
CA PRO A 342 13.48 -7.71 -2.32
C PRO A 342 12.88 -7.59 -0.92
N VAL A 343 12.22 -6.47 -0.64
CA VAL A 343 11.62 -6.16 0.67
C VAL A 343 10.12 -5.88 0.54
N SER A 344 9.38 -5.98 1.64
CA SER A 344 8.09 -5.31 1.79
C SER A 344 8.27 -4.03 2.60
N ALA A 345 7.46 -2.99 2.33
CA ALA A 345 7.53 -1.71 3.02
C ALA A 345 6.14 -1.26 3.43
N VAL A 346 5.97 -0.85 4.68
CA VAL A 346 4.72 -0.30 5.20
C VAL A 346 5.05 0.87 6.13
N ILE A 347 4.29 1.96 6.05
CA ILE A 347 4.39 3.03 7.04
C ILE A 347 3.25 2.82 8.03
N GLN A 348 3.60 2.48 9.28
CA GLN A 348 2.67 2.60 10.39
C GLN A 348 2.54 4.09 10.70
N GLN A 349 1.34 4.66 10.56
CA GLN A 349 1.04 6.03 10.94
C GLN A 349 0.03 6.02 12.09
N SER A 350 0.27 6.81 13.15
CA SER A 350 -0.74 7.13 14.16
C SER A 350 -0.89 8.64 14.33
N VAL A 351 -2.08 9.06 14.76
CA VAL A 351 -2.44 10.47 14.94
C VAL A 351 -2.97 10.68 16.35
N LEU A 352 -2.50 11.73 17.02
CA LEU A 352 -2.97 12.21 18.32
C LEU A 352 -3.31 13.70 18.20
N ARG A 353 -4.56 14.05 18.56
CA ARG A 353 -5.06 15.43 18.55
C ARG A 353 -5.15 15.92 20.00
N GLY A 354 -4.03 16.42 20.50
CA GLY A 354 -3.85 16.69 21.92
C GLY A 354 -3.77 15.38 22.72
N LEU A 355 -4.87 15.00 23.37
CA LEU A 355 -5.02 13.72 24.08
C LEU A 355 -6.08 12.81 23.44
N ILE A 356 -6.65 13.21 22.30
CA ILE A 356 -7.71 12.47 21.61
C ILE A 356 -7.08 11.58 20.52
N PRO A 357 -7.29 10.25 20.55
CA PRO A 357 -6.86 9.36 19.48
C PRO A 357 -7.48 9.76 18.14
N GLY A 358 -6.62 9.94 17.16
CA GLY A 358 -6.97 10.33 15.79
C GLY A 358 -6.81 9.21 14.76
N GLY A 359 -6.55 7.98 15.21
CA GLY A 359 -6.49 6.77 14.40
C GLY A 359 -5.10 6.17 14.25
N VAL A 360 -5.06 5.01 13.59
CA VAL A 360 -3.84 4.31 13.20
C VAL A 360 -4.03 3.58 11.87
N ASP A 361 -3.07 3.68 10.96
CA ASP A 361 -3.12 3.02 9.65
C ASP A 361 -1.78 2.38 9.26
N PHE A 362 -1.87 1.41 8.34
CA PHE A 362 -0.75 0.74 7.67
C PHE A 362 -0.69 1.18 6.21
N ILE A 363 -0.17 2.40 5.97
CA ILE A 363 0.00 2.98 4.64
C ILE A 363 0.83 2.00 3.81
N SER A 364 0.18 1.42 2.81
CA SER A 364 0.74 0.40 1.94
C SER A 364 1.16 1.00 0.59
N PRO A 365 2.12 0.40 -0.12
CA PRO A 365 2.55 0.88 -1.43
C PRO A 365 1.42 0.80 -2.45
N GLY A 366 1.31 1.83 -3.29
CA GLY A 366 0.46 1.81 -4.48
C GLY A 366 1.16 1.18 -5.69
N THR A 367 0.50 1.25 -6.84
CA THR A 367 1.14 0.91 -8.12
C THR A 367 2.25 1.91 -8.48
N SER A 368 3.22 1.44 -9.28
CA SER A 368 4.36 2.23 -9.75
C SER A 368 3.95 3.51 -10.50
N PRO A 369 4.85 4.50 -10.67
CA PRO A 369 4.56 5.75 -11.38
C PRO A 369 4.03 5.50 -12.80
N ALA A 370 2.85 6.03 -13.08
CA ALA A 370 2.13 5.81 -14.33
C ALA A 370 1.32 7.07 -14.71
N SER A 371 0.90 7.14 -15.97
CA SER A 371 0.03 8.21 -16.49
C SER A 371 -1.42 8.10 -16.01
N ARG A 372 -1.78 7.03 -15.28
CA ARG A 372 -3.10 6.82 -14.68
C ARG A 372 -2.96 6.13 -13.32
N GLN A 373 -3.64 6.66 -12.31
CA GLN A 373 -3.72 6.07 -10.97
C GLN A 373 -5.20 5.93 -10.56
N VAL A 374 -5.56 4.85 -9.88
CA VAL A 374 -6.96 4.56 -9.52
C VAL A 374 -7.06 4.04 -8.09
N MET A 375 -7.83 4.74 -7.25
CA MET A 375 -8.05 4.42 -5.84
C MET A 375 -9.52 4.08 -5.63
N THR A 376 -9.81 2.95 -4.98
CA THR A 376 -11.15 2.43 -4.73
C THR A 376 -11.42 2.28 -3.23
N GLY A 377 -12.68 2.27 -2.82
CA GLY A 377 -13.01 2.19 -1.39
C GLY A 377 -12.81 3.52 -0.67
N VAL A 378 -12.91 4.64 -1.39
CA VAL A 378 -12.86 5.98 -0.80
C VAL A 378 -14.21 6.27 -0.17
N ASP A 379 -14.31 6.11 1.15
CA ASP A 379 -15.48 6.50 1.94
C ASP A 379 -15.43 8.01 2.22
N ILE A 380 -16.53 8.70 1.93
CA ILE A 380 -16.72 10.13 2.21
C ILE A 380 -17.99 10.24 3.05
N GLN A 381 -17.90 10.98 4.16
CA GLN A 381 -18.99 11.20 5.10
C GLN A 381 -19.77 12.48 4.78
N ASP A 382 -20.62 12.94 5.71
CA ASP A 382 -21.41 14.16 5.53
C ASP A 382 -20.52 15.40 5.32
N PRO A 383 -20.71 16.17 4.23
CA PRO A 383 -19.82 17.27 3.89
C PRO A 383 -19.89 18.45 4.88
N ALA A 384 -21.01 18.69 5.56
CA ALA A 384 -21.14 19.79 6.51
C ALA A 384 -20.40 19.46 7.81
N ALA A 385 -20.50 18.21 8.29
CA ALA A 385 -19.71 17.74 9.43
C ALA A 385 -18.20 17.64 9.11
N VAL A 386 -17.83 17.36 7.86
CA VAL A 386 -16.43 17.46 7.39
C VAL A 386 -15.94 18.90 7.40
N GLU A 387 -16.76 19.87 6.97
CA GLU A 387 -16.41 21.30 7.02
C GLU A 387 -16.27 21.81 8.46
N GLU A 388 -17.16 21.38 9.36
CA GLU A 388 -17.12 21.69 10.80
C GLU A 388 -15.82 21.20 11.45
N VAL A 389 -15.46 19.92 11.28
CA VAL A 389 -14.23 19.38 11.90
C VAL A 389 -12.96 19.97 11.27
N LEU A 390 -12.96 20.31 9.98
CA LEU A 390 -11.80 20.94 9.32
C LEU A 390 -11.52 22.38 9.78
N ALA A 391 -12.51 23.06 10.37
CA ALA A 391 -12.34 24.39 10.95
C ALA A 391 -11.59 24.38 12.30
N GLU A 392 -11.50 23.21 12.95
CA GLU A 392 -10.89 23.08 14.27
C GLU A 392 -9.34 23.06 14.23
N PRO A 393 -8.66 23.76 15.16
CA PRO A 393 -7.20 23.79 15.20
C PRO A 393 -6.57 22.39 15.32
N GLY A 394 -5.72 22.03 14.37
CA GLY A 394 -5.02 20.73 14.33
C GLY A 394 -5.78 19.62 13.59
N PHE A 395 -6.98 19.87 13.09
CA PHE A 395 -7.80 18.91 12.34
C PHE A 395 -7.70 19.04 10.80
N ALA A 396 -6.73 19.79 10.27
CA ALA A 396 -6.55 19.98 8.83
C ALA A 396 -6.39 18.67 8.01
N ASP A 397 -5.96 17.57 8.65
CA ASP A 397 -5.86 16.23 8.06
C ASP A 397 -7.05 15.31 8.35
N ALA A 398 -8.09 15.80 9.05
CA ALA A 398 -9.29 15.03 9.39
C ALA A 398 -10.32 14.93 8.23
N GLY A 399 -10.11 15.66 7.13
CA GLY A 399 -10.92 15.57 5.92
C GLY A 399 -10.35 14.59 4.88
N PRO A 400 -11.18 14.04 3.98
CA PRO A 400 -10.74 13.19 2.89
C PRO A 400 -9.95 14.00 1.86
N ALA A 401 -8.85 13.43 1.35
CA ALA A 401 -7.94 14.13 0.45
C ALA A 401 -7.19 13.17 -0.48
N LEU A 402 -6.98 13.59 -1.72
CA LEU A 402 -6.12 12.92 -2.69
C LEU A 402 -4.71 13.50 -2.59
N GLN A 403 -3.69 12.66 -2.41
CA GLN A 403 -2.29 13.06 -2.57
C GLN A 403 -1.70 12.51 -3.87
N LEU A 404 -0.95 13.36 -4.57
CA LEU A 404 -0.31 13.13 -5.84
C LEU A 404 1.19 13.43 -5.72
N THR A 405 2.05 12.52 -6.16
CA THR A 405 3.50 12.74 -6.15
C THR A 405 4.07 12.54 -7.55
N VAL A 406 4.73 13.58 -8.06
CA VAL A 406 5.30 13.61 -9.42
C VAL A 406 6.81 13.42 -9.31
N PRO A 407 7.36 12.21 -9.50
CA PRO A 407 8.80 11.98 -9.38
C PRO A 407 9.60 12.44 -10.61
N GLY A 408 8.90 12.74 -11.71
CA GLY A 408 9.51 13.25 -12.94
C GLY A 408 9.98 14.71 -12.82
N PRO A 409 10.83 15.17 -13.77
CA PRO A 409 11.38 16.53 -13.78
C PRO A 409 10.43 17.59 -14.38
N SER A 410 9.17 17.24 -14.62
CA SER A 410 8.18 18.11 -15.28
C SER A 410 6.87 18.09 -14.50
N ASP A 411 6.24 19.25 -14.36
CA ASP A 411 4.96 19.39 -13.68
C ASP A 411 3.89 18.55 -14.40
N ALA A 412 3.03 17.89 -13.63
CA ALA A 412 1.94 17.07 -14.14
C ALA A 412 0.65 17.89 -14.18
N VAL A 413 -0.01 17.95 -15.33
CA VAL A 413 -1.42 18.37 -15.40
C VAL A 413 -2.27 17.12 -15.20
N VAL A 414 -2.87 16.99 -14.03
CA VAL A 414 -3.62 15.79 -13.61
C VAL A 414 -5.11 16.07 -13.69
N GLU A 415 -5.81 15.38 -14.59
CA GLU A 415 -7.26 15.26 -14.58
C GLU A 415 -7.68 14.28 -13.46
N ILE A 416 -8.70 14.64 -12.69
CA ILE A 416 -9.23 13.87 -11.57
C ILE A 416 -10.74 13.66 -11.80
N LYS A 417 -11.17 12.41 -11.83
CA LYS A 417 -12.57 12.00 -11.93
C LYS A 417 -12.95 11.20 -10.69
N LEU A 418 -14.04 11.60 -10.04
CA LEU A 418 -14.61 10.88 -8.91
C LEU A 418 -15.88 10.16 -9.37
N PHE A 419 -15.93 8.84 -9.24
CA PHE A 419 -17.07 8.03 -9.65
C PHE A 419 -17.80 7.46 -8.43
N GLY A 420 -19.09 7.78 -8.29
CA GLY A 420 -19.97 7.19 -7.29
C GLY A 420 -20.89 6.14 -7.90
N ARG A 421 -21.88 5.68 -7.13
CA ARG A 421 -22.91 4.73 -7.59
C ARG A 421 -23.64 5.21 -8.86
N ASP A 422 -24.00 6.49 -8.88
CA ASP A 422 -24.84 7.08 -9.94
C ASP A 422 -23.99 7.94 -10.90
N GLY A 423 -22.78 7.47 -11.24
CA GLY A 423 -21.87 8.14 -12.17
C GLY A 423 -20.88 9.12 -11.55
N GLN A 424 -20.20 9.87 -12.41
CA GLN A 424 -19.21 10.89 -12.04
C GLN A 424 -19.82 12.00 -11.18
N LYS A 425 -19.09 12.41 -10.13
CA LYS A 425 -19.39 13.59 -9.32
C LYS A 425 -18.39 14.72 -9.63
N ALA A 426 -18.87 15.95 -9.52
CA ALA A 426 -18.02 17.13 -9.65
C ALA A 426 -17.17 17.33 -8.39
N LEU A 427 -15.92 17.75 -8.57
CA LEU A 427 -15.02 18.15 -7.50
C LEU A 427 -15.19 19.67 -7.25
N PRO A 428 -15.32 20.13 -5.98
CA PRO A 428 -15.56 21.54 -5.69
C PRO A 428 -14.47 22.50 -6.22
N ALA A 429 -13.21 22.07 -6.21
CA ALA A 429 -12.08 22.82 -6.76
C ALA A 429 -11.89 22.64 -8.28
N GLY A 430 -12.80 21.92 -8.96
CA GLY A 430 -12.61 21.46 -10.33
C GLY A 430 -11.85 20.13 -10.41
N GLY A 431 -11.93 19.48 -11.58
CA GLY A 431 -11.35 18.16 -11.84
C GLY A 431 -9.99 18.18 -12.55
N VAL A 432 -9.24 19.29 -12.50
CA VAL A 432 -7.89 19.38 -13.06
C VAL A 432 -6.99 20.15 -12.11
N VAL A 433 -5.82 19.60 -11.80
CA VAL A 433 -4.80 20.22 -10.93
C VAL A 433 -3.42 20.17 -11.59
N THR A 434 -2.59 21.19 -11.36
CA THR A 434 -1.16 21.13 -11.69
C THR A 434 -0.38 20.67 -10.46
N ALA A 435 0.14 19.44 -10.50
CA ALA A 435 1.02 18.90 -9.46
C ALA A 435 2.48 19.15 -9.83
N LYS A 436 3.26 19.74 -8.92
CA LYS A 436 4.63 20.18 -9.23
C LYS A 436 5.63 19.02 -9.28
N ALA A 437 6.57 19.10 -10.21
CA ALA A 437 7.70 18.19 -10.34
C ALA A 437 8.47 18.03 -9.02
N GLY A 438 8.83 16.78 -8.69
CA GLY A 438 9.60 16.43 -7.50
C GLY A 438 8.91 16.75 -6.17
N SER A 439 7.58 16.88 -6.11
CA SER A 439 6.85 17.26 -4.88
C SER A 439 5.57 16.47 -4.67
N VAL A 440 4.99 16.58 -3.46
CA VAL A 440 3.64 16.10 -3.13
C VAL A 440 2.64 17.25 -3.27
N THR A 441 1.54 17.00 -3.96
CA THR A 441 0.40 17.90 -4.10
C THR A 441 -0.83 17.24 -3.49
N GLU A 442 -1.52 17.94 -2.58
CA GLU A 442 -2.78 17.47 -1.97
C GLU A 442 -3.98 18.21 -2.56
N VAL A 443 -5.05 17.45 -2.84
CA VAL A 443 -6.33 17.96 -3.35
C VAL A 443 -7.42 17.53 -2.37
N SER A 444 -8.08 18.50 -1.74
CA SER A 444 -9.18 18.22 -0.81
C SER A 444 -10.38 17.60 -1.52
N LEU A 445 -10.99 16.61 -0.89
CA LEU A 445 -12.24 15.98 -1.30
C LEU A 445 -13.42 16.38 -0.37
N ALA A 446 -13.23 17.39 0.48
CA ALA A 446 -14.31 17.97 1.28
C ALA A 446 -15.39 18.62 0.40
N GLY A 447 -16.63 18.72 0.91
CA GLY A 447 -17.78 19.25 0.17
C GLY A 447 -18.42 18.27 -0.82
N ILE A 448 -17.88 17.05 -0.96
CA ILE A 448 -18.45 15.98 -1.78
C ILE A 448 -19.54 15.25 -0.98
N PRO A 449 -20.69 14.89 -1.58
CA PRO A 449 -21.76 14.17 -0.88
C PRO A 449 -21.30 12.82 -0.30
N ALA A 450 -21.87 12.42 0.83
CA ALA A 450 -21.54 11.16 1.49
C ALA A 450 -21.76 9.94 0.57
N GLY A 451 -20.85 8.96 0.66
CA GLY A 451 -20.90 7.70 -0.09
C GLY A 451 -19.52 7.10 -0.38
N HIS A 452 -19.52 5.94 -1.04
CA HIS A 452 -18.29 5.26 -1.47
C HIS A 452 -17.95 5.60 -2.92
N TYR A 453 -16.67 5.83 -3.16
CA TYR A 453 -16.16 6.33 -4.44
C TYR A 453 -14.96 5.57 -4.97
N THR A 454 -14.75 5.73 -6.29
CA THR A 454 -13.52 5.45 -7.00
C THR A 454 -12.96 6.77 -7.50
N VAL A 455 -11.72 7.08 -7.14
CA VAL A 455 -10.96 8.21 -7.68
C VAL A 455 -10.11 7.67 -8.82
N ALA A 456 -10.32 8.15 -10.05
CA ALA A 456 -9.42 7.91 -11.17
C ALA A 456 -8.73 9.21 -11.54
N THR A 457 -7.41 9.14 -11.75
CA THR A 457 -6.60 10.29 -12.16
C THR A 457 -5.80 9.95 -13.40
N SER A 458 -5.56 10.94 -14.26
CA SER A 458 -4.75 10.77 -15.47
C SER A 458 -3.96 12.03 -15.84
N SER A 459 -2.76 11.83 -16.39
CA SER A 459 -1.85 12.90 -16.82
C SER A 459 -1.02 12.44 -18.03
N ASP A 460 -0.34 13.38 -18.67
CA ASP A 460 0.63 13.13 -19.75
C ASP A 460 1.99 12.66 -19.23
N VAL A 461 2.30 12.90 -17.95
CA VAL A 461 3.50 12.39 -17.26
C VAL A 461 3.17 11.34 -16.21
N SER A 462 4.17 10.55 -15.80
CA SER A 462 4.01 9.55 -14.73
C SER A 462 4.03 10.17 -13.33
N PHE A 463 3.06 9.78 -12.51
CA PHE A 463 2.93 10.16 -11.11
C PHE A 463 2.42 8.96 -10.28
N VAL A 464 2.45 9.05 -8.96
CA VAL A 464 1.79 8.10 -8.03
C VAL A 464 0.74 8.81 -7.19
N ALA A 465 -0.24 8.06 -6.66
CA ALA A 465 -1.33 8.64 -5.89
C ALA A 465 -1.85 7.69 -4.81
N ALA A 466 -2.43 8.29 -3.75
CA ALA A 466 -3.25 7.62 -2.75
C ALA A 466 -4.34 8.58 -2.26
N THR A 467 -5.41 8.07 -1.67
CA THR A 467 -6.52 8.88 -1.13
C THR A 467 -6.76 8.58 0.34
N ARG A 468 -6.73 9.62 1.17
CA ARG A 468 -7.08 9.57 2.59
C ARG A 468 -8.59 9.49 2.76
N VAL A 469 -9.00 8.54 3.57
CA VAL A 469 -10.35 8.32 4.08
C VAL A 469 -10.33 8.60 5.58
N THR A 470 -11.37 9.22 6.12
CA THR A 470 -11.45 9.58 7.54
C THR A 470 -12.85 9.31 8.10
N ARG A 471 -12.90 8.84 9.36
CA ARG A 471 -14.13 8.62 10.13
C ARG A 471 -14.04 9.24 11.52
N GLY A 472 -15.19 9.63 12.07
CA GLY A 472 -15.30 10.45 13.28
C GLY A 472 -15.12 11.94 12.99
N LEU A 473 -16.24 12.67 12.93
CA LEU A 473 -16.29 14.09 12.55
C LEU A 473 -16.56 15.03 13.73
N LYS A 474 -16.15 14.64 14.94
CA LYS A 474 -16.33 15.43 16.16
C LYS A 474 -14.98 15.64 16.81
N SER A 475 -14.64 16.90 17.08
CA SER A 475 -13.35 17.28 17.66
C SER A 475 -13.16 16.87 19.12
N ASP A 476 -14.25 16.52 19.83
CA ASP A 476 -14.24 16.02 21.21
C ASP A 476 -14.27 14.48 21.32
N GLN A 477 -14.25 13.74 20.19
CA GLN A 477 -14.35 12.27 20.15
C GLN A 477 -13.20 11.65 19.35
N GLY A 478 -12.95 10.36 19.59
CA GLY A 478 -11.98 9.60 18.81
C GLY A 478 -12.34 9.57 17.33
N SER A 479 -11.34 9.67 16.47
CA SER A 479 -11.46 9.57 15.01
C SER A 479 -10.50 8.49 14.49
N ASP A 480 -10.72 8.00 13.27
CA ASP A 480 -9.82 7.07 12.60
C ASP A 480 -9.61 7.47 11.14
N PHE A 481 -8.55 6.95 10.51
CA PHE A 481 -8.22 7.25 9.12
C PHE A 481 -7.61 6.05 8.42
N ALA A 482 -7.71 6.04 7.10
CA ALA A 482 -7.08 5.04 6.26
C ALA A 482 -6.60 5.64 4.94
N TRP A 483 -5.55 5.06 4.36
CA TRP A 483 -5.12 5.38 3.01
C TRP A 483 -5.55 4.29 2.03
N SER A 484 -6.30 4.69 1.00
CA SER A 484 -6.54 3.87 -0.19
C SER A 484 -5.41 4.13 -1.19
N PRO A 485 -4.43 3.22 -1.34
CA PRO A 485 -3.37 3.36 -2.33
C PRO A 485 -3.91 3.06 -3.73
N SER A 486 -3.18 3.49 -4.77
CA SER A 486 -3.58 3.14 -6.13
C SER A 486 -3.51 1.63 -6.37
N GLY A 487 -4.61 1.08 -6.89
CA GLY A 487 -4.80 -0.35 -7.12
C GLY A 487 -4.46 -0.78 -8.55
N ALA A 488 -4.04 -2.04 -8.70
CA ALA A 488 -3.89 -2.66 -10.01
C ALA A 488 -5.26 -2.96 -10.64
N ARG A 489 -5.32 -2.98 -11.98
CA ARG A 489 -6.52 -3.44 -12.71
C ARG A 489 -6.82 -4.90 -12.34
N LEU A 490 -8.09 -5.19 -12.05
CA LEU A 490 -8.57 -6.54 -11.84
C LEU A 490 -8.56 -7.35 -13.15
N GLY A 491 -7.98 -8.54 -13.08
CA GLY A 491 -8.01 -9.60 -14.08
C GLY A 491 -8.63 -10.86 -13.48
N SER A 492 -7.92 -11.99 -13.52
CA SER A 492 -8.40 -13.29 -13.03
C SER A 492 -7.85 -13.68 -11.65
N GLN A 493 -8.67 -14.34 -10.84
CA GLN A 493 -8.30 -15.05 -9.60
C GLN A 493 -7.53 -14.21 -8.56
N HIS A 494 -8.01 -13.00 -8.28
CA HIS A 494 -7.57 -12.22 -7.13
C HIS A 494 -8.12 -12.86 -5.84
N VAL A 495 -7.25 -13.16 -4.87
CA VAL A 495 -7.69 -13.68 -3.56
C VAL A 495 -7.80 -12.51 -2.60
N VAL A 496 -9.00 -12.32 -2.03
CA VAL A 496 -9.32 -11.25 -1.07
C VAL A 496 -9.73 -11.89 0.26
N PRO A 497 -8.79 -12.18 1.18
CA PRO A 497 -9.10 -12.61 2.53
C PRO A 497 -9.82 -11.50 3.30
N LEU A 498 -10.60 -11.89 4.29
CA LEU A 498 -11.37 -10.96 5.12
C LEU A 498 -10.95 -11.09 6.58
N PRO A 499 -10.70 -9.98 7.30
CA PRO A 499 -10.55 -10.03 8.74
C PRO A 499 -11.91 -10.29 9.42
N HIS A 500 -11.87 -10.60 10.71
CA HIS A 500 -13.04 -10.99 11.49
C HIS A 500 -13.75 -9.80 12.15
N GLY A 501 -15.08 -9.77 11.98
CA GLY A 501 -16.01 -8.80 12.57
C GLY A 501 -15.97 -7.41 11.91
N GLY A 502 -16.92 -6.56 12.30
CA GLY A 502 -17.15 -5.26 11.68
C GLY A 502 -17.85 -5.36 10.32
N ASP A 503 -18.20 -4.19 9.80
CA ASP A 503 -18.72 -4.03 8.45
C ASP A 503 -17.62 -4.28 7.43
N ARG A 504 -17.92 -5.10 6.43
CA ARG A 504 -16.97 -5.59 5.41
C ARG A 504 -17.60 -5.36 4.05
N ILE A 505 -17.02 -4.46 3.26
CA ILE A 505 -17.64 -3.97 2.03
C ILE A 505 -16.63 -4.09 0.88
N LEU A 506 -16.97 -4.87 -0.14
CA LEU A 506 -16.20 -4.89 -1.38
C LEU A 506 -16.64 -3.69 -2.23
N VAL A 507 -15.72 -2.76 -2.48
CA VAL A 507 -15.95 -1.57 -3.29
C VAL A 507 -15.21 -1.73 -4.62
N PHE A 508 -15.95 -1.65 -5.72
CA PHE A 508 -15.45 -1.88 -7.07
C PHE A 508 -15.77 -0.68 -7.97
N GLY A 509 -14.79 -0.20 -8.74
CA GLY A 509 -14.98 0.82 -9.77
C GLY A 509 -14.75 0.25 -11.16
N ALA A 510 -15.52 0.69 -12.16
CA ALA A 510 -15.24 0.42 -13.57
C ALA A 510 -15.07 1.74 -14.33
N LEU A 511 -14.03 1.84 -15.15
CA LEU A 511 -13.67 3.05 -15.91
C LEU A 511 -13.99 2.90 -17.38
N GLU A 512 -14.56 3.95 -17.98
CA GLU A 512 -14.91 4.11 -19.40
C GLU A 512 -15.97 3.09 -19.88
N ASP A 513 -15.62 1.81 -19.88
CA ASP A 513 -16.45 0.68 -20.29
C ASP A 513 -17.07 -0.07 -19.11
N ARG A 514 -18.19 -0.76 -19.37
CA ARG A 514 -18.81 -1.68 -18.40
C ARG A 514 -17.86 -2.81 -18.03
N GLY A 515 -17.66 -3.03 -16.73
CA GLY A 515 -16.95 -4.20 -16.18
C GLY A 515 -17.91 -5.18 -15.51
N THR A 516 -17.71 -6.48 -15.71
CA THR A 516 -18.43 -7.54 -14.98
C THR A 516 -17.48 -8.15 -13.95
N ILE A 517 -17.78 -7.97 -12.66
CA ILE A 517 -17.05 -8.58 -11.54
C ILE A 517 -17.72 -9.91 -11.18
N THR A 518 -16.95 -10.99 -11.19
CA THR A 518 -17.30 -12.28 -10.60
C THR A 518 -16.64 -12.39 -9.23
N TYR A 519 -17.43 -12.54 -8.17
CA TYR A 519 -16.93 -12.65 -6.79
C TYR A 519 -17.47 -13.93 -6.15
N THR A 520 -16.57 -14.79 -5.71
CA THR A 520 -16.87 -16.17 -5.29
C THR A 520 -16.50 -16.37 -3.83
N PRO A 521 -17.46 -16.58 -2.91
CA PRO A 521 -17.16 -16.66 -1.48
C PRO A 521 -16.26 -17.85 -1.13
N ILE A 522 -15.22 -17.59 -0.34
CA ILE A 522 -14.42 -18.57 0.38
C ILE A 522 -14.96 -18.63 1.82
N THR A 523 -15.31 -19.82 2.30
CA THR A 523 -15.90 -20.00 3.63
C THR A 523 -15.03 -20.80 4.57
N ALA A 524 -15.30 -20.68 5.88
CA ALA A 524 -14.54 -21.28 6.98
C ALA A 524 -14.49 -22.83 6.99
N ASP A 525 -15.22 -23.50 6.09
CA ASP A 525 -15.15 -24.95 5.84
C ASP A 525 -14.24 -25.32 4.66
N GLY A 526 -13.44 -24.37 4.14
CA GLY A 526 -12.45 -24.59 3.08
C GLY A 526 -13.01 -24.76 1.67
N LYS A 527 -14.32 -24.60 1.44
CA LYS A 527 -14.91 -24.72 0.09
C LYS A 527 -15.16 -23.35 -0.52
N ILE A 528 -15.01 -23.29 -1.84
CA ILE A 528 -15.37 -22.14 -2.65
C ILE A 528 -16.84 -22.31 -3.08
N ARG A 529 -17.67 -21.33 -2.71
CA ARG A 529 -19.13 -21.35 -2.89
C ARG A 529 -19.52 -20.98 -4.33
N THR A 530 -20.82 -20.96 -4.63
CA THR A 530 -21.33 -20.47 -5.92
C THR A 530 -20.90 -19.02 -6.15
N ALA A 531 -20.40 -18.73 -7.35
CA ALA A 531 -20.03 -17.37 -7.73
C ALA A 531 -21.26 -16.47 -7.87
N ALA A 532 -21.10 -15.20 -7.47
CA ALA A 532 -22.04 -14.13 -7.76
C ALA A 532 -21.39 -13.13 -8.74
N THR A 533 -22.22 -12.37 -9.45
CA THR A 533 -21.77 -11.41 -10.47
C THR A 533 -22.35 -10.03 -10.22
N ALA A 534 -21.52 -8.99 -10.35
CA ALA A 534 -21.93 -7.59 -10.34
C ALA A 534 -21.50 -6.93 -11.66
N ASP A 535 -22.49 -6.48 -12.44
CA ASP A 535 -22.25 -5.65 -13.61
C ASP A 535 -22.14 -4.18 -13.16
N ILE A 536 -20.99 -3.58 -13.42
CA ILE A 536 -20.66 -2.20 -13.06
C ILE A 536 -20.60 -1.41 -14.35
N ALA A 537 -21.47 -0.40 -14.48
CA ALA A 537 -21.43 0.51 -15.61
C ALA A 537 -20.09 1.26 -15.66
N GLY A 538 -19.63 1.62 -16.86
CA GLY A 538 -18.47 2.49 -16.99
C GLY A 538 -18.69 3.80 -16.24
N ASP A 539 -17.64 4.31 -15.62
CA ASP A 539 -17.62 5.54 -14.83
C ASP A 539 -18.55 5.51 -13.60
N THR A 540 -18.71 4.33 -12.97
CA THR A 540 -19.44 4.16 -11.70
C THR A 540 -18.68 3.31 -10.67
N THR A 541 -19.15 3.39 -9.42
CA THR A 541 -18.66 2.60 -8.28
C THR A 541 -19.78 1.76 -7.67
N SER A 542 -19.56 0.46 -7.53
CA SER A 542 -20.45 -0.47 -6.84
C SER A 542 -19.91 -0.81 -5.45
N SER A 543 -20.80 -1.05 -4.49
CA SER A 543 -20.46 -1.49 -3.13
C SER A 543 -21.28 -2.72 -2.77
N ILE A 544 -20.62 -3.76 -2.28
CA ILE A 544 -21.21 -5.06 -1.99
C ILE A 544 -20.88 -5.42 -0.55
N ASN A 545 -21.89 -5.35 0.32
CA ASN A 545 -21.76 -5.77 1.72
C ASN A 545 -21.53 -7.28 1.78
N VAL A 546 -20.51 -7.69 2.54
CA VAL A 546 -20.17 -9.10 2.70
C VAL A 546 -21.08 -9.72 3.77
N PRO A 547 -21.85 -10.77 3.45
CA PRO A 547 -22.64 -11.48 4.45
C PRO A 547 -21.73 -12.26 5.41
N ASP A 548 -22.14 -12.39 6.66
CA ASP A 548 -21.41 -13.19 7.65
C ASP A 548 -21.26 -14.65 7.26
N LYS A 549 -22.28 -15.24 6.63
CA LYS A 549 -22.34 -16.66 6.30
C LYS A 549 -22.92 -16.92 4.92
N VAL A 550 -22.38 -17.91 4.22
CA VAL A 550 -22.93 -18.44 2.95
C VAL A 550 -23.04 -19.96 3.05
N GLY A 551 -24.25 -20.49 2.93
CA GLY A 551 -24.51 -21.93 3.11
C GLY A 551 -24.13 -22.42 4.52
N GLY A 552 -24.49 -21.66 5.55
CA GLY A 552 -24.24 -21.98 6.96
C GLY A 552 -22.83 -21.71 7.50
N SER A 553 -21.81 -21.64 6.63
CA SER A 553 -20.41 -21.40 7.00
C SER A 553 -20.04 -19.92 6.91
N ALA A 554 -19.18 -19.45 7.82
CA ALA A 554 -18.71 -18.06 7.84
C ALA A 554 -17.90 -17.71 6.58
N VAL A 555 -18.06 -16.49 6.05
CA VAL A 555 -17.28 -16.00 4.90
C VAL A 555 -15.95 -15.42 5.38
N VAL A 556 -14.85 -16.00 4.91
CA VAL A 556 -13.45 -15.67 5.31
C VAL A 556 -12.63 -15.08 4.17
N GLY A 557 -13.17 -15.06 2.95
CA GLY A 557 -12.53 -14.44 1.80
C GLY A 557 -13.39 -14.50 0.54
N TYR A 558 -12.85 -13.98 -0.56
CA TYR A 558 -13.40 -14.11 -1.90
C TYR A 558 -12.31 -14.45 -2.92
N VAL A 559 -12.68 -15.20 -3.96
CA VAL A 559 -11.98 -15.18 -5.24
C VAL A 559 -12.70 -14.20 -6.16
N VAL A 560 -12.02 -13.12 -6.53
CA VAL A 560 -12.54 -12.06 -7.39
C VAL A 560 -11.91 -12.17 -8.79
N SER A 561 -12.70 -11.91 -9.83
CA SER A 561 -12.24 -11.79 -11.21
C SER A 561 -13.05 -10.74 -11.95
N ALA A 562 -12.46 -10.05 -12.91
CA ALA A 562 -13.11 -9.03 -13.72
C ALA A 562 -12.97 -9.32 -15.22
N THR A 563 -13.99 -8.95 -15.98
CA THR A 563 -14.01 -9.01 -17.45
C THR A 563 -14.70 -7.77 -18.03
N GLY A 564 -14.46 -7.49 -19.31
CA GLY A 564 -14.94 -6.26 -19.96
C GLY A 564 -14.01 -5.07 -19.70
N GLY A 565 -14.57 -3.94 -19.27
CA GLY A 565 -13.88 -2.67 -19.02
C GLY A 565 -12.76 -2.74 -17.97
N ALA A 566 -12.09 -1.62 -17.75
CA ALA A 566 -11.02 -1.51 -16.75
C ALA A 566 -11.63 -1.39 -15.35
N ALA A 567 -11.69 -2.51 -14.63
CA ALA A 567 -12.22 -2.56 -13.27
C ALA A 567 -11.12 -2.65 -12.21
N TYR A 568 -11.42 -2.07 -11.04
CA TYR A 568 -10.54 -1.94 -9.87
C TYR A 568 -11.33 -2.27 -8.62
N GLY A 569 -10.66 -2.60 -7.50
CA GLY A 569 -11.39 -2.88 -6.26
C GLY A 569 -10.56 -2.79 -4.99
N ALA A 570 -11.26 -2.55 -3.89
CA ALA A 570 -10.76 -2.56 -2.53
C ALA A 570 -11.77 -3.21 -1.58
N LEU A 571 -11.25 -3.68 -0.44
CA LEU A 571 -12.02 -4.01 0.74
C LEU A 571 -12.03 -2.79 1.67
N LEU A 572 -13.21 -2.23 1.89
CA LEU A 572 -13.48 -1.22 2.93
C LEU A 572 -13.95 -1.94 4.20
N LEU A 573 -13.38 -1.53 5.34
CA LEU A 573 -13.65 -2.10 6.66
C LEU A 573 -14.03 -0.99 7.62
N GLN A 574 -15.08 -1.22 8.40
CA GLN A 574 -15.59 -0.31 9.42
C GLN A 574 -15.99 -1.13 10.67
N ARG A 575 -16.18 -0.50 11.83
CA ARG A 575 -16.61 -1.18 13.07
C ARG A 575 -17.95 -0.68 13.59
N ASP A 576 -18.83 -1.61 13.93
CA ASP A 576 -20.10 -1.30 14.59
C ASP A 576 -19.90 -0.43 15.85
N GLY A 577 -20.57 0.71 15.89
CA GLY A 577 -20.55 1.62 17.06
C GLY A 577 -19.21 2.33 17.30
N ARG A 578 -18.28 2.31 16.35
CA ARG A 578 -17.02 3.06 16.38
C ARG A 578 -16.81 3.79 15.06
N ASP A 579 -15.97 4.83 15.11
CA ASP A 579 -15.54 5.59 13.94
C ASP A 579 -14.27 5.00 13.28
N ASP A 580 -14.04 3.71 13.45
CA ASP A 580 -12.90 2.99 12.90
C ASP A 580 -13.03 2.80 11.37
N VAL A 581 -11.91 2.91 10.64
CA VAL A 581 -11.89 2.66 9.19
C VAL A 581 -10.58 2.04 8.72
N SER A 582 -10.64 1.11 7.76
CA SER A 582 -9.47 0.64 7.02
C SER A 582 -9.80 0.38 5.54
N THR A 583 -8.84 0.63 4.65
CA THR A 583 -9.00 0.41 3.20
C THR A 583 -7.88 -0.44 2.64
N VAL A 584 -8.21 -1.61 2.09
CA VAL A 584 -7.24 -2.54 1.52
C VAL A 584 -7.49 -2.70 0.02
N ALA A 585 -6.61 -2.14 -0.82
CA ALA A 585 -6.65 -2.39 -2.26
C ALA A 585 -6.54 -3.90 -2.55
N VAL A 586 -7.33 -4.39 -3.51
CA VAL A 586 -7.28 -5.80 -3.90
C VAL A 586 -5.90 -6.11 -4.50
N ALA A 587 -5.18 -7.01 -3.86
CA ALA A 587 -3.85 -7.43 -4.29
C ALA A 587 -3.87 -7.97 -5.74
N PRO A 588 -2.77 -7.82 -6.51
CA PRO A 588 -2.65 -8.45 -7.82
C PRO A 588 -2.95 -9.96 -7.77
N GLY A 589 -3.61 -10.48 -8.81
CA GLY A 589 -3.82 -11.92 -8.96
C GLY A 589 -2.49 -12.63 -9.25
N ALA A 590 -2.45 -13.94 -9.02
CA ALA A 590 -1.26 -14.74 -9.34
C ALA A 590 -0.90 -14.59 -10.82
N SER A 591 0.40 -14.37 -11.12
CA SER A 591 0.82 -14.20 -12.50
C SER A 591 0.69 -15.51 -13.27
N GLY A 592 0.20 -15.43 -14.51
CA GLY A 592 0.25 -16.55 -15.45
C GLY A 592 1.69 -16.94 -15.82
N GLN A 593 1.85 -17.93 -16.69
CA GLN A 593 3.18 -18.33 -17.17
C GLN A 593 3.90 -17.19 -17.88
N GLU A 594 4.98 -16.71 -17.28
CA GLU A 594 5.86 -15.73 -17.89
C GLU A 594 6.78 -16.38 -18.93
N LYS A 595 6.96 -15.69 -20.06
CA LYS A 595 7.79 -16.14 -21.17
C LYS A 595 8.74 -15.03 -21.58
N ILE A 596 10.04 -15.31 -21.56
CA ILE A 596 11.08 -14.36 -21.95
C ILE A 596 11.62 -14.78 -23.33
N ALA A 597 11.78 -13.80 -24.23
CA ALA A 597 12.41 -14.01 -25.53
C ALA A 597 13.93 -14.16 -25.35
N VAL A 598 14.45 -15.37 -25.59
CA VAL A 598 15.90 -15.63 -25.49
C VAL A 598 16.55 -15.31 -26.82
N THR A 599 17.34 -14.24 -26.87
CA THR A 599 18.19 -13.93 -28.02
C THR A 599 19.54 -14.59 -27.83
N LEU A 600 19.85 -15.60 -28.65
CA LEU A 600 21.18 -16.21 -28.70
C LEU A 600 22.05 -15.39 -29.66
N GLY A 601 23.01 -14.66 -29.12
CA GLY A 601 24.05 -14.00 -29.91
C GLY A 601 25.10 -14.99 -30.40
N TYR A 602 25.58 -14.80 -31.63
CA TYR A 602 26.77 -15.42 -32.21
C TYR A 602 27.77 -14.33 -32.60
#